data_AF-A0A6J8E2H2-F1
#
_entry.id   AF-A0A6J8E2H2-F1
#
_cell.length_a   1.000
_cell.length_b   1.000
_cell.length_c   1.000
_cell.angle_alpha   90.00
_cell.angle_beta   90.00
_cell.angle_gamma   90.00
#
_symmetry.space_group_name_H-M   'P 1'
#
loop_
_entity.id
_entity.type
_entity.pdbx_description
1 polymer ?
#
loop_
_entity_poly.entity_id
_entity_poly.type
_entity_poly.pdbx_seq_one_letter_code
_entity_poly.pdbx_strand_id
1 'polypeptide(L)'
;MDEFRRETDCDDTLTELKKTVKDGWPESKSEINDKIKPYWDYREEIHEAQGLVFKGEQIVVPFALRKEMLQRIYEGHQGIERCKNRARDVLFWPAMSKQIEDVVQRCDICKRFQNSNAKEPIIKAELPSRPWEKVATDVFECMNRQYLLIVDYYSKFFEVSMLNNLTSDTVIMNMKSIFARRGIPEILVSDNARYYTSSKFQEFAKSWEFKHITSSPRYQKSNGLAERTVQTVKQLLKKAEYEGKDPYMSILNFRNTPFDSDMPSPSQLLMGRRCETKLPITKKLLRTEIPENAKNTFVKKQEKQKLYYDKKTKELSKLNVNDNVYVQREKRWEPAVVVQKTDNSRSYIVKTENDKLYRRNRKHLMENKNNVVIKNDDLDTEPIAQPNTIHNEVNDTNRTRSGRMVRKPERLIENMN
;
A
#
# COMPACT_ATOMS: atom_id res chain seq x y z
N MET A 1 20.13 -59.30 -17.42
CA MET A 1 20.83 -60.17 -16.45
C MET A 1 21.89 -61.02 -17.12
N ASP A 2 21.63 -61.64 -18.28
CA ASP A 2 22.64 -62.47 -18.97
C ASP A 2 23.88 -61.68 -19.40
N GLU A 3 23.70 -60.44 -19.85
CA GLU A 3 24.81 -59.51 -20.12
C GLU A 3 25.64 -59.19 -18.88
N PHE A 4 25.01 -58.96 -17.74
CA PHE A 4 25.71 -58.75 -16.46
C PHE A 4 26.55 -59.97 -16.08
N ARG A 5 26.04 -61.19 -16.28
CA ARG A 5 26.79 -62.43 -16.01
C ARG A 5 28.01 -62.53 -16.90
N ARG A 6 27.81 -62.36 -18.21
CA ARG A 6 28.88 -62.37 -19.21
C ARG A 6 29.97 -61.35 -18.89
N GLU A 7 29.60 -60.10 -18.61
CA GLU A 7 30.56 -59.04 -18.29
C GLU A 7 31.20 -59.23 -16.91
N THR A 8 30.53 -59.87 -15.95
CA THR A 8 31.13 -60.24 -14.66
C THR A 8 32.23 -61.28 -14.84
N ASP A 9 32.02 -62.27 -15.71
CA ASP A 9 33.00 -63.32 -16.00
C ASP A 9 34.16 -62.83 -16.89
N CYS A 10 33.97 -61.73 -17.62
CA CYS A 10 35.03 -61.03 -18.37
C CYS A 10 35.76 -59.95 -17.55
N ASP A 11 35.27 -59.60 -16.36
CA ASP A 11 35.87 -58.60 -15.48
C ASP A 11 36.87 -59.28 -14.54
N ASP A 12 38.16 -59.06 -14.79
CA ASP A 12 39.28 -59.55 -13.98
C ASP A 12 39.09 -59.29 -12.47
N THR A 13 38.59 -58.10 -12.12
CA THR A 13 38.41 -57.72 -10.72
C THR A 13 37.26 -58.48 -10.10
N LEU A 14 36.13 -58.63 -10.81
CA LEU A 14 34.99 -59.38 -10.28
C LEU A 14 35.22 -60.89 -10.27
N THR A 15 36.01 -61.41 -11.21
CA THR A 15 36.41 -62.82 -11.23
C THR A 15 37.29 -63.15 -10.02
N GLU A 16 38.27 -62.29 -9.74
CA GLU A 16 39.09 -62.41 -8.52
C GLU A 16 38.23 -62.27 -7.25
N LEU A 17 37.27 -61.33 -7.25
CA LEU A 17 36.35 -61.14 -6.12
C LEU A 17 35.46 -62.37 -5.88
N LYS A 18 34.94 -62.99 -6.94
CA LYS A 18 34.17 -64.26 -6.86
C LYS A 18 35.02 -65.37 -6.26
N LYS A 19 36.30 -65.46 -6.65
CA LYS A 19 37.24 -66.43 -6.10
C LYS A 19 37.48 -66.19 -4.61
N THR A 20 37.80 -64.96 -4.21
CA THR A 20 38.02 -64.59 -2.79
C THR A 20 36.77 -64.81 -1.93
N VAL A 21 35.58 -64.57 -2.47
CA VAL A 21 34.32 -64.85 -1.75
C VAL A 21 34.11 -66.35 -1.51
N LYS A 22 34.58 -67.22 -2.41
CA LYS A 22 34.51 -68.69 -2.26
C LYS A 22 35.61 -69.25 -1.37
N ASP A 23 36.84 -68.76 -1.54
CA ASP A 23 38.03 -69.25 -0.84
C ASP A 23 38.17 -68.65 0.57
N GLY A 24 37.47 -67.54 0.84
CA GLY A 24 37.58 -66.76 2.06
C GLY A 24 38.44 -65.50 1.88
N TRP A 25 38.09 -64.45 2.61
CA TRP A 25 38.89 -63.23 2.66
C TRP A 25 40.15 -63.43 3.52
N PRO A 26 41.32 -62.89 3.13
CA PRO A 26 42.53 -62.90 3.95
C PRO A 26 42.33 -62.22 5.31
N GLU A 27 43.17 -62.50 6.31
CA GLU A 27 43.06 -61.89 7.65
C GLU A 27 43.48 -60.41 7.66
N SER A 28 44.40 -60.01 6.77
CA SER A 28 44.91 -58.65 6.69
C SER A 28 44.66 -57.98 5.34
N LYS A 29 44.32 -56.68 5.36
CA LYS A 29 44.16 -55.84 4.15
C LYS A 29 45.41 -55.76 3.28
N SER A 30 46.58 -56.01 3.85
CA SER A 30 47.87 -56.00 3.14
C SER A 30 48.09 -57.22 2.25
N GLU A 31 47.37 -58.31 2.48
CA GLU A 31 47.53 -59.59 1.78
C GLU A 31 46.59 -59.73 0.58
N ILE A 32 45.72 -58.74 0.38
CA ILE A 32 44.70 -58.73 -0.65
C ILE A 32 45.28 -58.25 -1.97
N ASN A 33 44.89 -58.92 -3.05
CA ASN A 33 45.13 -58.47 -4.41
C ASN A 33 44.63 -57.03 -4.61
N ASP A 34 45.49 -56.13 -5.09
CA ASP A 34 45.17 -54.72 -5.27
C ASP A 34 43.91 -54.49 -6.13
N LYS A 35 43.58 -55.43 -7.03
CA LYS A 35 42.35 -55.39 -7.86
C LYS A 35 41.07 -55.36 -7.01
N ILE A 36 41.01 -56.12 -5.91
CA ILE A 36 39.79 -56.27 -5.08
C ILE A 36 39.87 -55.51 -3.75
N LYS A 37 41.03 -54.93 -3.43
CA LYS A 37 41.25 -54.10 -2.25
C LYS A 37 40.19 -52.99 -2.03
N PRO A 38 39.62 -52.34 -3.06
CA PRO A 38 38.53 -51.38 -2.89
C PRO A 38 37.23 -51.96 -2.31
N TYR A 39 37.08 -53.29 -2.30
CA TYR A 39 35.91 -53.99 -1.79
C TYR A 39 36.07 -54.47 -0.35
N TRP A 40 37.28 -54.39 0.23
CA TRP A 40 37.60 -54.92 1.57
C TRP A 40 36.69 -54.38 2.68
N ASP A 41 36.35 -53.09 2.61
CA ASP A 41 35.54 -52.44 3.64
C ASP A 41 34.08 -52.92 3.61
N TYR A 42 33.69 -53.69 2.58
CA TYR A 42 32.35 -54.26 2.38
C TYR A 42 32.35 -55.79 2.39
N ARG A 43 33.48 -56.43 2.72
CA ARG A 43 33.69 -57.88 2.57
C ARG A 43 32.62 -58.75 3.25
N GLU A 44 32.09 -58.31 4.38
CA GLU A 44 31.07 -59.02 5.16
C GLU A 44 29.67 -58.96 4.51
N GLU A 45 29.45 -58.01 3.61
CA GLU A 45 28.19 -57.83 2.87
C GLU A 45 28.26 -58.45 1.46
N ILE A 46 29.46 -58.82 0.99
CA ILE A 46 29.66 -59.28 -0.38
C ILE A 46 29.45 -60.78 -0.49
N HIS A 47 28.62 -61.20 -1.45
CA HIS A 47 28.38 -62.61 -1.74
C HIS A 47 28.19 -62.87 -3.24
N GLU A 48 28.34 -64.13 -3.66
CA GLU A 48 28.10 -64.58 -5.03
C GLU A 48 26.75 -65.31 -5.10
N ALA A 49 25.93 -64.94 -6.09
CA ALA A 49 24.67 -65.62 -6.38
C ALA A 49 24.40 -65.63 -7.88
N GLN A 50 24.05 -66.80 -8.41
CA GLN A 50 23.65 -66.99 -9.82
C GLN A 50 24.67 -66.44 -10.84
N GLY A 51 25.97 -66.54 -10.53
CA GLY A 51 27.07 -66.08 -11.37
C GLY A 51 27.43 -64.60 -11.20
N LEU A 52 26.73 -63.86 -10.34
CA LEU A 52 26.92 -62.42 -10.10
C LEU A 52 27.43 -62.15 -8.69
N VAL A 53 28.08 -61.01 -8.50
CA VAL A 53 28.50 -60.52 -7.18
C VAL A 53 27.51 -59.49 -6.68
N PHE A 54 27.16 -59.59 -5.41
CA PHE A 54 26.26 -58.67 -4.71
C PHE A 54 26.92 -58.06 -3.49
N LYS A 55 26.48 -56.87 -3.08
CA LYS A 55 26.71 -56.27 -1.76
C LYS A 55 25.36 -56.08 -1.08
N GLY A 56 25.02 -56.91 -0.11
CA GLY A 56 23.62 -57.02 0.34
C GLY A 56 22.72 -57.33 -0.86
N GLU A 57 21.69 -56.53 -1.11
CA GLU A 57 20.79 -56.72 -2.28
C GLU A 57 21.27 -56.02 -3.56
N GLN A 58 22.35 -55.23 -3.48
CA GLN A 58 22.86 -54.43 -4.60
C GLN A 58 23.74 -55.26 -5.53
N ILE A 59 23.48 -55.21 -6.84
CA ILE A 59 24.35 -55.89 -7.83
C ILE A 59 25.65 -55.10 -7.96
N VAL A 60 26.80 -55.80 -7.84
CA VAL A 60 28.11 -55.21 -8.10
C VAL A 60 28.32 -55.08 -9.61
N VAL A 61 28.50 -53.85 -10.10
CA VAL A 61 28.50 -53.56 -11.54
C VAL A 61 29.90 -53.79 -12.17
N PRO A 62 30.01 -54.67 -13.19
CA PRO A 62 31.23 -54.86 -13.97
C PRO A 62 31.70 -53.56 -14.62
N PHE A 63 33.01 -53.37 -14.75
CA PHE A 63 33.59 -52.13 -15.25
C PHE A 63 33.02 -51.70 -16.61
N ALA A 64 32.85 -52.65 -17.54
CA ALA A 64 32.31 -52.41 -18.87
C ALA A 64 30.90 -51.78 -18.86
N LEU A 65 30.07 -52.16 -17.88
CA LEU A 65 28.67 -51.73 -17.79
C LEU A 65 28.50 -50.42 -16.99
N ARG A 66 29.50 -49.97 -16.23
CA ARG A 66 29.37 -48.77 -15.36
C ARG A 66 28.98 -47.52 -16.14
N LYS A 67 29.53 -47.31 -17.35
CA LYS A 67 29.22 -46.14 -18.17
C LYS A 67 27.76 -46.11 -18.58
N GLU A 68 27.22 -47.25 -18.99
CA GLU A 68 25.81 -47.38 -19.37
C GLU A 68 24.90 -47.24 -18.15
N MET A 69 25.25 -47.88 -17.03
CA MET A 69 24.47 -47.76 -15.80
C MET A 69 24.44 -46.32 -15.29
N LEU A 70 25.54 -45.56 -15.39
CA LEU A 70 25.56 -44.13 -15.08
C LEU A 70 24.58 -43.33 -15.95
N GLN A 71 24.47 -43.64 -17.25
CA GLN A 71 23.48 -43.00 -18.12
C GLN A 71 22.05 -43.33 -17.64
N ARG A 72 21.76 -44.60 -17.34
CA ARG A 72 20.44 -45.05 -16.87
C ARG A 72 20.05 -44.47 -15.50
N ILE A 73 21.00 -44.37 -14.58
CA ILE A 73 20.81 -43.73 -13.27
C ILE A 73 20.43 -42.26 -13.45
N TYR A 74 21.08 -41.60 -14.40
CA TYR A 74 20.92 -40.18 -14.69
C TYR A 74 19.64 -39.84 -15.50
N GLU A 75 18.98 -40.82 -16.09
CA GLU A 75 17.72 -40.63 -16.82
C GLU A 75 16.69 -39.86 -15.99
N GLY A 76 16.11 -38.83 -16.60
CA GLY A 76 15.11 -37.97 -15.96
C GLY A 76 15.66 -36.77 -15.17
N HIS A 77 16.97 -36.52 -15.17
CA HIS A 77 17.57 -35.27 -14.67
C HIS A 77 17.20 -34.90 -13.22
N GLN A 78 17.04 -35.90 -12.34
CA GLN A 78 16.44 -35.73 -11.01
C GLN A 78 17.31 -35.04 -9.95
N GLY A 79 18.52 -34.61 -10.32
CA GLY A 79 19.50 -34.05 -9.40
C GLY A 79 20.34 -35.10 -8.69
N ILE A 80 21.45 -34.65 -8.10
CA ILE A 80 22.53 -35.49 -7.57
C ILE A 80 22.04 -36.49 -6.53
N GLU A 81 21.34 -36.01 -5.48
CA GLU A 81 20.94 -36.85 -4.36
C GLU A 81 19.90 -37.91 -4.75
N ARG A 82 18.95 -37.57 -5.65
CA ARG A 82 17.99 -38.56 -6.15
C ARG A 82 18.66 -39.63 -7.00
N CYS A 83 19.61 -39.25 -7.86
CA CYS A 83 20.38 -40.21 -8.67
C CYS A 83 21.21 -41.15 -7.78
N LYS A 84 21.85 -40.62 -6.72
CA LYS A 84 22.57 -41.44 -5.73
C LYS A 84 21.65 -42.42 -5.01
N ASN A 85 20.49 -41.96 -4.55
CA ASN A 85 19.53 -42.80 -3.84
C ASN A 85 19.00 -43.92 -4.73
N ARG A 86 18.62 -43.60 -5.98
CA ARG A 86 18.19 -44.59 -6.98
C ARG A 86 19.29 -45.63 -7.26
N ALA A 87 20.54 -45.20 -7.38
CA ALA A 87 21.65 -46.12 -7.63
C ALA A 87 21.92 -47.03 -6.43
N ARG A 88 21.95 -46.48 -5.22
CA ARG A 88 22.16 -47.23 -3.96
C ARG A 88 21.02 -48.20 -3.64
N ASP A 89 19.88 -48.10 -4.30
CA ASP A 89 18.80 -49.07 -4.08
C ASP A 89 19.13 -50.43 -4.71
N VAL A 90 19.83 -50.44 -5.84
CA VAL A 90 19.93 -51.62 -6.72
C VAL A 90 21.34 -51.96 -7.20
N LEU A 91 22.28 -51.01 -7.18
CA LEU A 91 23.61 -51.15 -7.77
C LEU A 91 24.71 -50.75 -6.79
N PHE A 92 25.88 -51.34 -6.97
CA PHE A 92 27.07 -50.99 -6.21
C PHE A 92 28.35 -51.08 -7.05
N TRP A 93 29.24 -50.11 -6.85
CA TRP A 93 30.67 -50.26 -7.14
C TRP A 93 31.46 -49.19 -6.39
N PRO A 94 32.77 -49.41 -6.14
CA PRO A 94 33.62 -48.42 -5.50
C PRO A 94 33.60 -47.08 -6.26
N ALA A 95 33.45 -45.97 -5.51
CA ALA A 95 33.35 -44.61 -6.04
C ALA A 95 32.10 -44.28 -6.91
N MET A 96 31.07 -45.15 -6.91
CA MET A 96 29.80 -44.89 -7.61
C MET A 96 29.20 -43.52 -7.31
N SER A 97 29.14 -43.12 -6.04
CA SER A 97 28.57 -41.81 -5.64
C SER A 97 29.30 -40.63 -6.28
N LYS A 98 30.63 -40.70 -6.39
CA LYS A 98 31.45 -39.65 -6.98
C LYS A 98 31.27 -39.58 -8.50
N GLN A 99 31.17 -40.74 -9.16
CA GLN A 99 30.91 -40.79 -10.60
C GLN A 99 29.52 -40.26 -10.95
N ILE A 100 28.50 -40.53 -10.12
CA ILE A 100 27.15 -39.97 -10.29
C ILE A 100 27.18 -38.44 -10.15
N GLU A 101 27.86 -37.91 -9.13
CA GLU A 101 28.04 -36.46 -8.97
C GLU A 101 28.67 -35.82 -10.20
N ASP A 102 29.77 -36.39 -10.70
CA ASP A 102 30.51 -35.83 -11.82
C ASP A 102 29.67 -35.81 -13.12
N VAL A 103 28.86 -36.86 -13.37
CA VAL A 103 27.96 -36.92 -14.53
C VAL A 103 26.84 -35.87 -14.41
N VAL A 104 26.19 -35.77 -13.26
CA VAL A 104 25.08 -34.82 -13.05
C VAL A 104 25.59 -33.38 -13.11
N GLN A 105 26.74 -33.07 -12.47
CA GLN A 105 27.34 -31.74 -12.47
C GLN A 105 27.79 -31.29 -13.86
N ARG A 106 28.19 -32.21 -14.74
CA ARG A 106 28.61 -31.91 -16.11
C ARG A 106 27.45 -31.80 -17.09
N CYS A 107 26.23 -32.15 -16.70
CA CYS A 107 25.12 -32.08 -17.64
C CYS A 107 24.65 -30.64 -17.91
N ASP A 108 24.69 -30.26 -19.19
CA ASP A 108 24.24 -28.96 -19.66
C ASP A 108 22.73 -28.73 -19.47
N ILE A 109 21.91 -29.79 -19.54
CA ILE A 109 20.46 -29.68 -19.31
C ILE A 109 20.21 -29.30 -17.85
N CYS A 110 20.81 -30.02 -16.89
CA CYS A 110 20.68 -29.66 -15.47
C CYS A 110 21.19 -28.24 -15.17
N LYS A 111 22.29 -27.81 -15.81
CA LYS A 111 22.80 -26.43 -15.66
C LYS A 111 21.83 -25.37 -16.20
N ARG A 112 21.19 -25.62 -17.35
CA ARG A 112 20.22 -24.68 -17.96
C ARG A 112 18.98 -24.44 -17.10
N PHE A 113 18.54 -25.47 -16.36
CA PHE A 113 17.36 -25.43 -15.52
C PHE A 113 17.68 -25.31 -14.02
N GLN A 114 18.93 -24.94 -13.67
CA GLN A 114 19.31 -24.74 -12.28
C GLN A 114 18.59 -23.53 -11.68
N ASN A 115 18.24 -23.61 -10.40
CA ASN A 115 17.71 -22.48 -9.65
C ASN A 115 18.68 -21.29 -9.67
N SER A 116 18.13 -20.08 -9.52
CA SER A 116 18.94 -18.87 -9.39
C SER A 116 19.94 -18.97 -8.24
N ASN A 117 21.02 -18.18 -8.33
CA ASN A 117 22.03 -18.06 -7.28
C ASN A 117 21.42 -17.72 -5.91
N ALA A 118 22.20 -17.98 -4.86
CA ALA A 118 21.85 -17.58 -3.50
C ALA A 118 21.49 -16.09 -3.44
N LYS A 119 20.50 -15.75 -2.61
CA LYS A 119 20.06 -14.36 -2.41
C LYS A 119 21.23 -13.54 -1.89
N GLU A 120 21.52 -12.42 -2.55
CA GLU A 120 22.52 -11.46 -2.08
C GLU A 120 22.10 -10.83 -0.73
N PRO A 121 23.06 -10.43 0.11
CA PRO A 121 22.81 -9.64 1.31
C PRO A 121 22.00 -8.37 1.00
N ILE A 122 21.17 -7.93 1.96
CA ILE A 122 20.37 -6.71 1.80
C ILE A 122 21.31 -5.49 1.84
N ILE A 123 21.39 -4.75 0.72
CA ILE A 123 21.97 -3.41 0.71
C ILE A 123 21.00 -2.47 1.43
N LYS A 124 21.42 -1.88 2.54
CA LYS A 124 20.64 -0.86 3.25
C LYS A 124 20.56 0.39 2.37
N ALA A 125 19.38 0.73 1.89
CA ALA A 125 19.18 2.00 1.20
C ALA A 125 19.39 3.16 2.18
N GLU A 126 20.18 4.16 1.78
CA GLU A 126 20.34 5.39 2.57
C GLU A 126 18.99 6.08 2.75
N LEU A 127 18.71 6.48 4.00
CA LEU A 127 17.57 7.31 4.32
C LEU A 127 17.86 8.75 3.85
N PRO A 128 16.88 9.44 3.25
CA PRO A 128 17.04 10.85 2.88
C PRO A 128 17.37 11.72 4.09
N SER A 129 17.99 12.88 3.85
CA SER A 129 18.43 13.78 4.92
C SER A 129 17.26 14.51 5.62
N ARG A 130 16.16 14.70 4.90
CA ARG A 130 14.99 15.46 5.37
C ARG A 130 13.67 14.90 4.82
N PRO A 131 12.54 15.23 5.47
CA PRO A 131 11.22 14.84 4.96
C PRO A 131 10.97 15.33 3.53
N TRP A 132 10.30 14.51 2.73
CA TRP A 132 9.84 14.83 1.39
C TRP A 132 10.95 15.09 0.35
N GLU A 133 12.22 14.85 0.68
CA GLU A 133 13.34 14.92 -0.28
C GLU A 133 13.22 13.84 -1.36
N LYS A 134 12.88 12.62 -0.94
CA LYS A 134 12.71 11.46 -1.81
C LYS A 134 11.39 10.79 -1.50
N VAL A 135 10.58 10.58 -2.53
CA VAL A 135 9.29 9.92 -2.43
C VAL A 135 9.19 8.76 -3.42
N ALA A 136 8.47 7.71 -3.05
CA ALA A 136 8.11 6.62 -3.95
C ALA A 136 6.66 6.79 -4.39
N THR A 137 6.32 6.31 -5.58
CA THR A 137 4.97 6.35 -6.10
C THR A 137 4.59 5.04 -6.78
N ASP A 138 3.31 4.71 -6.68
CA ASP A 138 2.72 3.53 -7.30
C ASP A 138 1.24 3.80 -7.60
N VAL A 139 0.69 3.09 -8.58
CA VAL A 139 -0.74 3.10 -8.88
C VAL A 139 -1.29 1.71 -8.64
N PHE A 140 -2.38 1.64 -7.89
CA PHE A 140 -2.95 0.35 -7.51
C PHE A 140 -4.48 0.35 -7.62
N GLU A 141 -5.01 -0.84 -7.85
CA GLU A 141 -6.45 -1.09 -7.81
C GLU A 141 -6.87 -1.68 -6.46
N CYS A 142 -7.98 -1.17 -5.92
CA CYS A 142 -8.66 -1.74 -4.76
C CYS A 142 -10.17 -1.56 -4.91
N MET A 143 -10.95 -2.63 -4.76
CA MET A 143 -12.43 -2.59 -4.80
C MET A 143 -12.96 -1.90 -6.09
N ASN A 144 -12.41 -2.32 -7.24
CA ASN A 144 -12.70 -1.79 -8.58
C ASN A 144 -12.46 -0.28 -8.76
N ARG A 145 -11.62 0.31 -7.93
CA ARG A 145 -11.21 1.72 -8.01
C ARG A 145 -9.70 1.81 -8.13
N GLN A 146 -9.23 2.73 -8.96
CA GLN A 146 -7.81 3.01 -9.17
C GLN A 146 -7.37 4.12 -8.23
N TYR A 147 -6.16 3.99 -7.69
CA TYR A 147 -5.60 4.94 -6.74
C TYR A 147 -4.13 5.24 -7.07
N LEU A 148 -3.77 6.51 -6.99
CA LEU A 148 -2.38 6.96 -6.95
C LEU A 148 -1.91 7.02 -5.50
N LEU A 149 -0.76 6.40 -5.23
CA LEU A 149 -0.04 6.51 -3.97
C LEU A 149 1.26 7.30 -4.17
N ILE A 150 1.56 8.21 -3.25
CA ILE A 150 2.90 8.78 -3.07
C ILE A 150 3.29 8.62 -1.61
N VAL A 151 4.47 8.09 -1.32
CA VAL A 151 4.95 7.86 0.05
C VAL A 151 6.36 8.41 0.23
N ASP A 152 6.56 9.12 1.33
CA ASP A 152 7.85 9.69 1.71
C ASP A 152 8.82 8.64 2.25
N TYR A 153 10.07 8.65 1.79
CA TYR A 153 11.08 7.72 2.29
C TYR A 153 11.50 8.04 3.72
N TYR A 154 11.45 9.29 4.16
CA TYR A 154 11.88 9.69 5.50
C TYR A 154 10.80 9.39 6.55
N SER A 155 9.65 10.07 6.46
CA SER A 155 8.56 10.01 7.44
C SER A 155 7.62 8.82 7.28
N LYS A 156 7.69 8.11 6.14
CA LYS A 156 6.69 7.13 5.68
C LYS A 156 5.26 7.69 5.59
N PHE A 157 5.13 9.01 5.58
CA PHE A 157 3.85 9.66 5.32
C PHE A 157 3.45 9.42 3.87
N PHE A 158 2.21 8.98 3.64
CA PHE A 158 1.69 8.73 2.30
C PHE A 158 0.50 9.61 1.97
N GLU A 159 0.37 9.97 0.70
CA GLU A 159 -0.79 10.56 0.06
C GLU A 159 -1.46 9.53 -0.86
N VAL A 160 -2.78 9.50 -0.83
CA VAL A 160 -3.59 8.63 -1.69
C VAL A 160 -4.68 9.45 -2.37
N SER A 161 -4.79 9.31 -3.68
CA SER A 161 -5.81 9.97 -4.51
C SER A 161 -6.50 8.95 -5.38
N MET A 162 -7.83 8.97 -5.42
CA MET A 162 -8.60 8.15 -6.35
C MET A 162 -8.45 8.70 -7.77
N LEU A 163 -8.26 7.81 -8.74
CA LEU A 163 -8.11 8.15 -10.15
C LEU A 163 -9.37 7.76 -10.93
N ASN A 164 -9.79 8.64 -11.83
CA ASN A 164 -10.92 8.37 -12.73
C ASN A 164 -10.52 7.50 -13.93
N ASN A 165 -9.24 7.51 -14.31
CA ASN A 165 -8.66 6.69 -15.37
C ASN A 165 -7.13 6.60 -15.21
N LEU A 166 -6.48 5.74 -16.00
CA LEU A 166 -5.03 5.47 -15.94
C LEU A 166 -4.24 6.16 -17.07
N THR A 167 -4.59 7.41 -17.38
CA THR A 167 -3.82 8.22 -18.33
C THR A 167 -2.68 8.98 -17.65
N SER A 168 -1.59 9.26 -18.38
CA SER A 168 -0.50 10.08 -17.87
C SER A 168 -0.98 11.45 -17.36
N ASP A 169 -1.89 12.10 -18.09
CA ASP A 169 -2.42 13.42 -17.70
C ASP A 169 -3.15 13.37 -16.34
N THR A 170 -3.94 12.31 -16.11
CA THR A 170 -4.69 12.14 -14.85
C THR A 170 -3.75 11.86 -13.68
N VAL A 171 -2.73 11.03 -13.88
CA VAL A 171 -1.68 10.78 -12.87
C VAL A 171 -0.93 12.07 -12.56
N ILE A 172 -0.45 12.79 -13.59
CA ILE A 172 0.28 14.05 -13.44
C ILE A 172 -0.56 15.10 -12.71
N MET A 173 -1.85 15.25 -13.04
CA MET A 173 -2.72 16.23 -12.37
C MET A 173 -2.88 15.93 -10.88
N ASN A 174 -3.06 14.66 -10.52
CA ASN A 174 -3.14 14.24 -9.12
C ASN A 174 -1.81 14.44 -8.39
N MET A 175 -0.68 14.14 -9.04
CA MET A 175 0.66 14.43 -8.49
C MET A 175 0.88 15.91 -8.26
N LYS A 176 0.53 16.78 -9.22
CA LYS A 176 0.61 18.24 -9.07
C LYS A 176 -0.19 18.72 -7.87
N SER A 177 -1.40 18.19 -7.66
CA SER A 177 -2.21 18.50 -6.47
C SER A 177 -1.55 18.06 -5.17
N ILE A 178 -0.86 16.91 -5.15
CA ILE A 178 -0.09 16.45 -3.99
C ILE A 178 1.13 17.35 -3.76
N PHE A 179 1.91 17.63 -4.80
CA PHE A 179 3.11 18.47 -4.72
C PHE A 179 2.77 19.91 -4.31
N ALA A 180 1.65 20.47 -4.75
CA ALA A 180 1.18 21.77 -4.29
C ALA A 180 0.87 21.82 -2.78
N ARG A 181 0.51 20.68 -2.17
CA ARG A 181 0.23 20.57 -0.72
C ARG A 181 1.46 20.29 0.12
N ARG A 182 2.46 19.59 -0.43
CA ARG A 182 3.62 19.05 0.31
C ARG A 182 4.96 19.66 -0.06
N GLY A 183 5.03 20.30 -1.23
CA GLY A 183 6.27 20.66 -1.89
C GLY A 183 6.61 19.67 -3.00
N ILE A 184 7.52 20.10 -3.88
CA ILE A 184 8.08 19.26 -4.93
C ILE A 184 9.23 18.45 -4.32
N PRO A 185 9.24 17.11 -4.46
CA PRO A 185 10.38 16.31 -4.00
C PRO A 185 11.59 16.50 -4.92
N GLU A 186 12.80 16.24 -4.42
CA GLU A 186 13.99 16.20 -5.29
C GLU A 186 14.00 14.94 -6.15
N ILE A 187 13.58 13.80 -5.57
CA ILE A 187 13.61 12.50 -6.23
C ILE A 187 12.23 11.82 -6.12
N LEU A 188 11.67 11.46 -7.26
CA LEU A 188 10.49 10.60 -7.39
C LEU A 188 10.92 9.22 -7.89
N VAL A 189 10.64 8.17 -7.13
CA VAL A 189 10.88 6.77 -7.52
C VAL A 189 9.56 6.12 -7.94
N SER A 190 9.52 5.45 -9.08
CA SER A 190 8.33 4.71 -9.53
C SER A 190 8.68 3.37 -10.17
N ASP A 191 7.65 2.59 -10.51
CA ASP A 191 7.81 1.48 -11.45
C ASP A 191 8.01 1.97 -12.89
N ASN A 192 8.12 1.04 -13.84
CA ASN A 192 8.28 1.31 -15.27
C ASN A 192 6.93 1.36 -16.02
N ALA A 193 5.82 1.69 -15.35
CA ALA A 193 4.52 1.78 -16.01
C ALA A 193 4.50 2.84 -17.13
N ARG A 194 3.64 2.62 -18.15
CA ARG A 194 3.58 3.46 -19.36
C ARG A 194 3.28 4.93 -19.07
N TYR A 195 2.47 5.21 -18.05
CA TYR A 195 2.16 6.59 -17.67
C TYR A 195 3.35 7.32 -17.06
N TYR A 196 4.25 6.63 -16.34
CA TYR A 196 5.48 7.21 -15.80
C TYR A 196 6.60 7.35 -16.83
N THR A 197 6.64 6.48 -17.84
CA THR A 197 7.66 6.51 -18.90
C THR A 197 7.27 7.37 -20.11
N SER A 198 6.06 7.93 -20.12
CA SER A 198 5.55 8.78 -21.20
C SER A 198 6.31 10.11 -21.35
N SER A 199 6.35 10.66 -22.56
CA SER A 199 6.96 11.97 -22.84
C SER A 199 6.36 13.09 -22.00
N LYS A 200 5.03 13.06 -21.79
CA LYS A 200 4.31 14.00 -20.92
C LYS A 200 4.83 13.97 -19.48
N PHE A 201 5.16 12.78 -18.97
CA PHE A 201 5.69 12.63 -17.61
C PHE A 201 7.13 13.13 -17.50
N GLN A 202 7.95 12.87 -18.54
CA GLN A 202 9.30 13.42 -18.62
C GLN A 202 9.30 14.96 -18.68
N GLU A 203 8.39 15.56 -19.45
CA GLU A 203 8.18 17.00 -19.50
C GLU A 203 7.69 17.55 -18.15
N PHE A 204 6.79 16.83 -17.46
CA PHE A 204 6.38 17.17 -16.11
C PHE A 204 7.56 17.17 -15.12
N ALA A 205 8.38 16.11 -15.12
CA ALA A 205 9.58 16.03 -14.28
C ALA A 205 10.56 17.17 -14.55
N LYS A 206 10.78 17.50 -15.84
CA LYS A 206 11.64 18.60 -16.25
C LYS A 206 11.09 19.97 -15.83
N SER A 207 9.80 20.23 -16.06
CA SER A 207 9.17 21.52 -15.78
C SER A 207 8.97 21.79 -14.29
N TRP A 208 8.84 20.74 -13.48
CA TRP A 208 8.77 20.84 -12.02
C TRP A 208 10.12 20.57 -11.34
N GLU A 209 11.18 20.38 -12.13
CA GLU A 209 12.58 20.28 -11.66
C GLU A 209 12.84 19.16 -10.63
N PHE A 210 12.19 18.01 -10.78
CA PHE A 210 12.46 16.83 -9.96
C PHE A 210 13.09 15.69 -10.76
N LYS A 211 13.94 14.89 -10.11
CA LYS A 211 14.56 13.71 -10.71
C LYS A 211 13.61 12.51 -10.62
N HIS A 212 13.24 11.96 -11.77
CA HIS A 212 12.46 10.72 -11.84
C HIS A 212 13.37 9.51 -12.02
N ILE A 213 13.23 8.50 -11.17
CA ILE A 213 13.99 7.25 -11.22
C ILE A 213 13.01 6.09 -11.31
N THR A 214 13.17 5.22 -12.29
CA THR A 214 12.34 4.01 -12.43
C THR A 214 13.05 2.77 -11.94
N SER A 215 12.31 1.87 -11.29
CA SER A 215 12.82 0.56 -10.89
C SER A 215 12.97 -0.36 -12.11
N SER A 216 14.18 -0.85 -12.39
CA SER A 216 14.42 -1.84 -13.46
C SER A 216 13.49 -3.06 -13.30
N PRO A 217 12.97 -3.67 -14.39
CA PRO A 217 12.09 -4.84 -14.33
C PRO A 217 12.66 -6.03 -13.53
N ARG A 218 13.99 -6.14 -13.42
CA ARG A 218 14.69 -7.20 -12.67
C ARG A 218 15.08 -6.81 -11.24
N TYR A 219 14.84 -5.56 -10.82
CA TYR A 219 15.17 -5.03 -9.49
C TYR A 219 13.95 -4.36 -8.83
N GLN A 220 12.89 -5.15 -8.65
CA GLN A 220 11.64 -4.75 -7.96
C GLN A 220 11.88 -4.17 -6.56
N LYS A 221 12.97 -4.56 -5.88
CA LYS A 221 13.35 -4.05 -4.56
C LYS A 221 13.44 -2.51 -4.48
N SER A 222 13.71 -1.82 -5.59
CA SER A 222 13.90 -0.36 -5.57
C SER A 222 12.60 0.44 -5.34
N ASN A 223 11.43 -0.07 -5.73
CA ASN A 223 10.12 0.54 -5.41
C ASN A 223 9.39 -0.16 -4.23
N GLY A 224 10.07 -1.04 -3.49
CA GLY A 224 9.45 -1.85 -2.44
C GLY A 224 8.79 -1.06 -1.30
N LEU A 225 9.16 0.20 -1.09
CA LEU A 225 8.47 1.09 -0.15
C LEU A 225 7.05 1.41 -0.59
N ALA A 226 6.86 1.74 -1.87
CA ALA A 226 5.53 2.02 -2.39
C ALA A 226 4.68 0.74 -2.35
N GLU A 227 5.21 -0.39 -2.81
CA GLU A 227 4.51 -1.70 -2.79
C GLU A 227 4.03 -2.08 -1.38
N ARG A 228 4.91 -1.99 -0.36
CA ARG A 228 4.55 -2.26 1.03
C ARG A 228 3.47 -1.29 1.52
N THR A 229 3.57 -0.02 1.16
CA THR A 229 2.58 0.98 1.56
C THR A 229 1.24 0.77 0.86
N VAL A 230 1.23 0.33 -0.40
CA VAL A 230 0.03 -0.10 -1.12
C VAL A 230 -0.70 -1.20 -0.36
N GLN A 231 0.02 -2.21 0.14
CA GLN A 231 -0.60 -3.29 0.94
C GLN A 231 -1.29 -2.73 2.19
N THR A 232 -0.62 -1.84 2.93
CA THR A 232 -1.19 -1.16 4.10
C THR A 232 -2.44 -0.37 3.74
N VAL A 233 -2.38 0.47 2.69
CA VAL A 233 -3.53 1.29 2.28
C VAL A 233 -4.69 0.42 1.82
N LYS A 234 -4.45 -0.65 1.05
CA LYS A 234 -5.50 -1.61 0.66
C LYS A 234 -6.20 -2.21 1.88
N GLN A 235 -5.46 -2.55 2.94
CA GLN A 235 -6.08 -3.05 4.17
C GLN A 235 -6.93 -1.99 4.87
N LEU A 236 -6.46 -0.74 4.96
CA LEU A 236 -7.24 0.36 5.54
C LEU A 236 -8.55 0.59 4.77
N LEU A 237 -8.49 0.60 3.43
CA LEU A 237 -9.65 0.77 2.56
C LEU A 237 -10.65 -0.39 2.73
N LYS A 238 -10.17 -1.64 2.67
CA LYS A 238 -11.03 -2.82 2.81
C LYS A 238 -11.73 -2.91 4.17
N LYS A 239 -11.00 -2.60 5.26
CA LYS A 239 -11.59 -2.60 6.62
C LYS A 239 -12.65 -1.52 6.77
N ALA A 240 -12.39 -0.32 6.26
CA ALA A 240 -13.37 0.77 6.29
C ALA A 240 -14.63 0.42 5.48
N GLU A 241 -14.47 -0.17 4.29
CA GLU A 241 -15.60 -0.63 3.46
C GLU A 241 -16.41 -1.71 4.19
N TYR A 242 -15.76 -2.71 4.78
CA TYR A 242 -16.42 -3.78 5.54
C TYR A 242 -17.21 -3.25 6.74
N GLU A 243 -16.70 -2.22 7.42
CA GLU A 243 -17.40 -1.54 8.51
C GLU A 243 -18.45 -0.51 8.04
N GLY A 244 -18.55 -0.22 6.75
CA GLY A 244 -19.41 0.85 6.22
C GLY A 244 -18.99 2.26 6.65
N LYS A 245 -17.70 2.50 6.90
CA LYS A 245 -17.15 3.77 7.38
C LYS A 245 -16.32 4.49 6.32
N ASP A 246 -16.14 5.80 6.51
CA ASP A 246 -15.28 6.61 5.66
C ASP A 246 -13.79 6.20 5.80
N PRO A 247 -13.13 5.73 4.72
CA PRO A 247 -11.72 5.33 4.74
C PRO A 247 -10.75 6.47 5.07
N TYR A 248 -11.11 7.73 4.82
CA TYR A 248 -10.24 8.88 5.11
C TYR A 248 -10.02 9.05 6.62
N MET A 249 -10.97 8.61 7.46
CA MET A 249 -10.76 8.57 8.92
C MET A 249 -9.66 7.58 9.29
N SER A 250 -9.65 6.38 8.69
CA SER A 250 -8.61 5.37 8.91
C SER A 250 -7.24 5.85 8.45
N ILE A 251 -7.18 6.54 7.31
CA ILE A 251 -5.95 7.14 6.78
C ILE A 251 -5.44 8.27 7.69
N LEU A 252 -6.33 9.17 8.14
CA LEU A 252 -5.98 10.23 9.08
C LEU A 252 -5.38 9.66 10.37
N ASN A 253 -6.04 8.64 10.94
CA ASN A 253 -5.57 8.00 12.16
C ASN A 253 -4.22 7.33 11.94
N PHE A 254 -4.06 6.54 10.88
CA PHE A 254 -2.78 5.89 10.56
C PHE A 254 -1.62 6.89 10.48
N ARG A 255 -1.83 8.02 9.79
CA ARG A 255 -0.82 9.07 9.65
C ARG A 255 -0.43 9.72 10.99
N ASN A 256 -1.27 9.62 12.02
CA ASN A 256 -1.04 10.20 13.35
C ASN A 256 -0.69 9.17 14.42
N THR A 257 -0.68 7.87 14.10
CA THR A 257 -0.21 6.81 14.99
C THR A 257 1.32 6.75 14.98
N PRO A 258 2.00 6.82 16.14
CA PRO A 258 3.45 6.57 16.26
C PRO A 258 3.83 5.19 15.75
N PHE A 259 5.05 5.01 15.23
CA PHE A 259 5.50 3.69 14.80
C PHE A 259 5.71 2.75 15.99
N ASP A 260 6.27 3.30 17.08
CA ASP A 260 6.50 2.62 18.36
C ASP A 260 6.63 3.67 19.48
N SER A 261 7.11 3.27 20.67
CA SER A 261 7.28 4.15 21.84
C SER A 261 8.24 5.31 21.60
N ASP A 262 9.28 5.08 20.81
CA ASP A 262 10.41 5.99 20.64
C ASP A 262 10.39 6.69 19.27
N MET A 263 9.55 6.22 18.34
CA MET A 263 9.42 6.76 16.99
C MET A 263 8.13 7.57 16.78
N PRO A 264 8.22 8.87 16.43
CA PRO A 264 7.07 9.71 16.16
C PRO A 264 6.20 9.22 15.00
N SER A 265 4.96 9.67 14.94
CA SER A 265 4.05 9.36 13.83
C SER A 265 4.51 9.95 12.49
N PRO A 266 4.05 9.40 11.34
CA PRO A 266 4.35 9.98 10.03
C PRO A 266 4.04 11.48 9.93
N SER A 267 2.94 11.93 10.53
CA SER A 267 2.55 13.34 10.53
C SER A 267 3.50 14.23 11.32
N GLN A 268 4.01 13.74 12.44
CA GLN A 268 5.00 14.48 13.23
C GLN A 268 6.33 14.58 12.47
N LEU A 269 6.79 13.49 11.86
CA LEU A 269 8.04 13.49 11.09
C LEU A 269 7.94 14.39 9.84
N LEU A 270 6.81 14.41 9.14
CA LEU A 270 6.65 15.24 7.94
C LEU A 270 6.33 16.71 8.24
N MET A 271 5.41 16.97 9.17
CA MET A 271 4.84 18.32 9.39
C MET A 271 5.33 18.99 10.68
N GLY A 272 6.14 18.31 11.50
CA GLY A 272 6.62 18.83 12.78
C GLY A 272 5.52 18.99 13.84
N ARG A 273 4.32 18.44 13.62
CA ARG A 273 3.20 18.46 14.57
C ARG A 273 2.29 17.26 14.42
N ARG A 274 1.48 17.04 15.45
CA ARG A 274 0.32 16.14 15.36
C ARG A 274 -0.83 16.85 14.63
N CYS A 275 -1.65 16.07 13.94
CA CYS A 275 -2.95 16.55 13.49
C CYS A 275 -4.00 16.27 14.56
N GLU A 276 -5.02 17.11 14.57
CA GLU A 276 -6.20 16.89 15.38
C GLU A 276 -7.00 15.71 14.80
N THR A 277 -7.39 14.79 15.67
CA THR A 277 -8.20 13.61 15.34
C THR A 277 -9.41 13.59 16.28
N LYS A 278 -10.21 12.53 16.24
CA LYS A 278 -11.31 12.36 17.20
C LYS A 278 -10.85 12.06 18.63
N LEU A 279 -9.56 11.73 18.84
CA LEU A 279 -9.02 11.55 20.18
C LEU A 279 -8.78 12.91 20.85
N PRO A 280 -9.23 13.11 22.11
CA PRO A 280 -8.93 14.30 22.87
C PRO A 280 -7.40 14.51 22.98
N ILE A 281 -6.94 15.71 22.65
CA ILE A 281 -5.52 16.05 22.68
C ILE A 281 -5.30 17.45 23.25
N THR A 282 -4.21 17.64 23.99
CA THR A 282 -3.88 18.96 24.53
C THR A 282 -3.36 19.90 23.44
N LYS A 283 -3.71 21.18 23.54
CA LYS A 283 -3.24 22.23 22.60
C LYS A 283 -1.71 22.30 22.49
N LYS A 284 -0.97 21.87 23.51
CA LYS A 284 0.50 21.82 23.50
C LYS A 284 1.02 20.84 22.44
N LEU A 285 0.40 19.66 22.31
CA LEU A 285 0.84 18.60 21.40
C LEU A 285 0.51 18.88 19.91
N LEU A 286 -0.34 19.87 19.65
CA LEU A 286 -0.71 20.33 18.31
C LEU A 286 0.21 21.42 17.76
N ARG A 287 1.07 22.02 18.60
CA ARG A 287 1.97 23.09 18.17
C ARG A 287 3.13 22.51 17.36
N THR A 288 3.43 23.14 16.22
CA THR A 288 4.73 23.01 15.57
C THR A 288 5.76 23.87 16.29
N GLU A 289 7.04 23.58 16.04
CA GLU A 289 8.14 24.52 16.30
C GLU A 289 8.05 25.68 15.29
N ILE A 290 7.22 26.68 15.61
CA ILE A 290 7.11 27.93 14.85
C ILE A 290 8.11 28.93 15.45
N PRO A 291 8.74 29.81 14.64
CA PRO A 291 9.47 30.95 15.18
C PRO A 291 8.62 31.72 16.20
N GLU A 292 9.10 31.87 17.43
CA GLU A 292 8.34 32.44 18.56
C GLU A 292 7.69 33.80 18.24
N ASN A 293 8.33 34.58 17.38
CA ASN A 293 7.91 35.93 17.02
C ASN A 293 6.83 36.01 15.93
N ALA A 294 6.50 34.92 15.25
CA ALA A 294 5.54 34.95 14.14
C ALA A 294 4.16 35.43 14.60
N LYS A 295 3.64 34.87 15.69
CA LYS A 295 2.34 35.25 16.25
C LYS A 295 2.31 36.73 16.65
N ASN A 296 3.32 37.18 17.39
CA ASN A 296 3.43 38.58 17.82
C ASN A 296 3.49 39.54 16.64
N THR A 297 4.19 39.15 15.57
CA THR A 297 4.27 39.93 14.32
C THR A 297 2.92 40.02 13.62
N PHE A 298 2.17 38.91 13.54
CA PHE A 298 0.81 38.94 12.97
C PHE A 298 -0.15 39.80 13.80
N VAL A 299 -0.09 39.73 15.13
CA VAL A 299 -0.90 40.57 16.03
C VAL A 299 -0.63 42.05 15.77
N LYS A 300 0.65 42.46 15.76
CA LYS A 300 1.03 43.85 15.45
C LYS A 300 0.53 44.31 14.08
N LYS A 301 0.60 43.46 13.06
CA LYS A 301 0.07 43.76 11.72
C LYS A 301 -1.46 43.95 11.72
N GLN A 302 -2.20 43.09 12.45
CA GLN A 302 -3.65 43.20 12.58
C GLN A 302 -4.06 44.46 13.34
N GLU A 303 -3.37 44.79 14.43
CA GLU A 303 -3.61 46.01 15.21
C GLU A 303 -3.36 47.27 14.37
N LYS A 304 -2.27 47.28 13.60
CA LYS A 304 -1.96 48.38 12.67
C LYS A 304 -3.06 48.51 11.59
N GLN A 305 -3.48 47.40 10.99
CA GLN A 305 -4.57 47.40 10.01
C GLN A 305 -5.88 47.94 10.59
N LYS A 306 -6.24 47.51 11.81
CA LYS A 306 -7.40 48.00 12.54
C LYS A 306 -7.30 49.51 12.76
N LEU A 307 -6.17 50.01 13.24
CA LEU A 307 -5.96 51.44 13.49
C LEU A 307 -6.15 52.29 12.22
N TYR A 308 -5.64 51.85 11.06
CA TYR A 308 -5.86 52.57 9.80
C TYR A 308 -7.30 52.49 9.29
N TYR A 309 -7.96 51.34 9.45
CA TYR A 309 -9.35 51.18 9.06
C TYR A 309 -10.26 52.06 9.91
N ASP A 310 -10.10 52.00 11.25
CA ASP A 310 -10.96 52.66 12.20
C ASP A 310 -10.95 54.19 12.06
N LYS A 311 -9.82 54.79 11.61
CA LYS A 311 -9.70 56.23 11.27
C LYS A 311 -10.77 56.74 10.30
N LYS A 312 -11.30 55.88 9.43
CA LYS A 312 -12.31 56.25 8.42
C LYS A 312 -13.70 55.71 8.74
N THR A 313 -13.93 55.23 9.96
CA THR A 313 -15.18 54.59 10.36
C THR A 313 -15.87 55.33 11.49
N LYS A 314 -17.18 55.10 11.62
CA LYS A 314 -17.99 55.55 12.76
C LYS A 314 -18.66 54.32 13.36
N GLU A 315 -18.70 54.26 14.68
CA GLU A 315 -19.47 53.22 15.37
C GLU A 315 -20.97 53.51 15.20
N LEU A 316 -21.71 52.51 14.72
CA LEU A 316 -23.16 52.61 14.57
C LEU A 316 -23.84 52.22 15.89
N SER A 317 -24.89 52.94 16.26
CA SER A 317 -25.72 52.68 17.44
C SER A 317 -26.24 51.24 17.46
N LYS A 318 -26.34 50.63 18.63
CA LYS A 318 -26.94 49.29 18.76
C LYS A 318 -28.45 49.39 18.55
N LEU A 319 -29.01 48.46 17.78
CA LEU A 319 -30.46 48.33 17.59
C LEU A 319 -31.03 47.46 18.70
N ASN A 320 -32.27 47.67 19.12
CA ASN A 320 -33.00 46.82 20.03
C ASN A 320 -33.99 45.91 19.31
N VAL A 321 -34.45 44.88 20.01
CA VAL A 321 -35.54 44.04 19.51
C VAL A 321 -36.79 44.92 19.41
N ASN A 322 -37.56 44.75 18.34
CA ASN A 322 -38.72 45.55 17.92
C ASN A 322 -38.40 46.93 17.33
N ASP A 323 -37.14 47.28 17.09
CA ASP A 323 -36.81 48.50 16.35
C ASP A 323 -37.26 48.39 14.89
N ASN A 324 -37.98 49.42 14.42
CA ASN A 324 -38.28 49.60 13.00
C ASN A 324 -37.01 50.08 12.27
N VAL A 325 -36.60 49.30 11.28
CA VAL A 325 -35.37 49.54 10.51
C VAL A 325 -35.64 49.38 9.02
N TYR A 326 -34.74 49.89 8.20
CA TYR A 326 -34.66 49.47 6.81
C TYR A 326 -33.52 48.47 6.65
N VAL A 327 -33.78 47.39 5.94
CA VAL A 327 -32.78 46.38 5.56
C VAL A 327 -32.33 46.57 4.13
N GLN A 328 -31.02 46.58 3.90
CA GLN A 328 -30.47 46.69 2.56
C GLN A 328 -30.54 45.35 1.79
N ARG A 329 -31.24 45.33 0.66
CA ARG A 329 -31.34 44.20 -0.28
C ARG A 329 -31.16 44.70 -1.71
N GLU A 330 -30.30 44.04 -2.49
CA GLU A 330 -30.04 44.39 -3.91
C GLU A 330 -29.78 45.90 -4.14
N LYS A 331 -29.04 46.51 -3.21
CA LYS A 331 -28.73 47.96 -3.14
C LYS A 331 -29.92 48.90 -2.84
N ARG A 332 -31.11 48.37 -2.57
CA ARG A 332 -32.29 49.10 -2.11
C ARG A 332 -32.53 48.87 -0.63
N TRP A 333 -33.28 49.76 0.00
CA TRP A 333 -33.64 49.70 1.42
C TRP A 333 -35.12 49.32 1.52
N GLU A 334 -35.42 48.24 2.23
CA GLU A 334 -36.78 47.72 2.44
C GLU A 334 -37.13 47.80 3.93
N PRO A 335 -38.37 48.15 4.31
CA PRO A 335 -38.78 48.16 5.73
C PRO A 335 -38.67 46.77 6.37
N ALA A 336 -38.24 46.74 7.64
CA ALA A 336 -38.13 45.56 8.46
C ALA A 336 -38.16 45.88 9.96
N VAL A 337 -38.41 44.87 10.78
CA VAL A 337 -38.38 44.96 12.25
C VAL A 337 -37.27 44.07 12.79
N VAL A 338 -36.51 44.56 13.77
CA VAL A 338 -35.50 43.73 14.44
C VAL A 338 -36.17 42.70 15.33
N VAL A 339 -35.96 41.42 15.06
CA VAL A 339 -36.54 40.30 15.84
C VAL A 339 -35.57 39.82 16.89
N GLN A 340 -34.27 39.76 16.59
CA GLN A 340 -33.29 39.16 17.49
C GLN A 340 -31.89 39.77 17.32
N LYS A 341 -31.18 39.93 18.44
CA LYS A 341 -29.73 40.14 18.47
C LYS A 341 -29.02 38.78 18.45
N THR A 342 -28.03 38.61 17.58
CA THR A 342 -27.19 37.40 17.63
C THR A 342 -26.02 37.57 18.60
N ASP A 343 -25.33 36.49 18.96
CA ASP A 343 -24.13 36.52 19.83
C ASP A 343 -23.02 37.46 19.32
N ASN A 344 -23.01 37.72 18.01
CA ASN A 344 -22.18 38.75 17.41
C ASN A 344 -22.89 40.10 17.48
N SER A 345 -22.32 41.06 18.20
CA SER A 345 -22.86 42.41 18.46
C SER A 345 -23.16 43.24 17.21
N ARG A 346 -22.64 42.85 16.04
CA ARG A 346 -22.88 43.51 14.76
C ARG A 346 -23.87 42.77 13.88
N SER A 347 -24.54 41.72 14.34
CA SER A 347 -25.43 40.87 13.55
C SER A 347 -26.80 40.76 14.20
N TYR A 348 -27.85 40.98 13.40
CA TYR A 348 -29.24 41.03 13.81
C TYR A 348 -30.09 40.16 12.88
N ILE A 349 -31.16 39.60 13.41
CA ILE A 349 -32.23 38.99 12.61
C ILE A 349 -33.34 40.01 12.47
N VAL A 350 -33.75 40.29 11.24
CA VAL A 350 -34.81 41.24 10.92
C VAL A 350 -35.91 40.57 10.11
N LYS A 351 -37.16 41.00 10.32
CA LYS A 351 -38.35 40.51 9.63
C LYS A 351 -38.84 41.61 8.68
N THR A 352 -38.88 41.33 7.38
CA THR A 352 -39.46 42.26 6.38
C THR A 352 -40.99 42.22 6.41
N GLU A 353 -41.64 43.19 5.76
CA GLU A 353 -43.11 43.23 5.60
C GLU A 353 -43.69 41.95 4.97
N ASN A 354 -42.95 41.27 4.10
CA ASN A 354 -43.34 39.98 3.52
C ASN A 354 -43.11 38.77 4.45
N ASP A 355 -43.06 38.99 5.77
CA ASP A 355 -42.78 38.00 6.83
C ASP A 355 -41.46 37.20 6.75
N LYS A 356 -40.56 37.55 5.82
CA LYS A 356 -39.27 36.86 5.66
C LYS A 356 -38.24 37.33 6.69
N LEU A 357 -37.53 36.37 7.28
CA LEU A 357 -36.43 36.60 8.22
C LEU A 357 -35.08 36.66 7.51
N TYR A 358 -34.29 37.67 7.85
CA TYR A 358 -32.94 37.85 7.32
C TYR A 358 -31.94 38.13 8.42
N ARG A 359 -30.81 37.42 8.39
CA ARG A 359 -29.64 37.79 9.19
C ARG A 359 -28.83 38.87 8.49
N ARG A 360 -28.60 40.01 9.14
CA ARG A 360 -27.91 41.17 8.56
C ARG A 360 -26.93 41.81 9.53
N ASN A 361 -25.84 42.31 8.97
CA ASN A 361 -24.87 43.10 9.72
C ASN A 361 -25.41 44.51 9.98
N ARG A 362 -25.05 45.15 11.10
CA ARG A 362 -25.48 46.49 11.49
C ARG A 362 -25.31 47.54 10.39
N LYS A 363 -24.27 47.42 9.55
CA LYS A 363 -24.02 48.34 8.43
C LYS A 363 -25.07 48.29 7.31
N HIS A 364 -25.84 47.19 7.23
CA HIS A 364 -26.91 46.99 6.24
C HIS A 364 -28.30 47.21 6.86
N LEU A 365 -28.34 47.80 8.06
CA LEU A 365 -29.57 48.16 8.75
C LEU A 365 -29.53 49.66 9.01
N MET A 366 -30.59 50.36 8.65
CA MET A 366 -30.73 51.78 8.86
C MET A 366 -31.88 52.01 9.83
N GLU A 367 -31.63 52.75 10.91
CA GLU A 367 -32.68 53.11 11.87
C GLU A 367 -33.73 53.99 11.17
N ASN A 368 -35.00 53.68 11.37
CA ASN A 368 -36.07 54.54 10.92
C ASN A 368 -36.24 55.70 11.92
N LYS A 369 -35.60 56.85 11.64
CA LYS A 369 -35.64 58.05 12.51
C LYS A 369 -36.94 58.84 12.43
N ASN A 370 -37.78 58.55 11.45
CA ASN A 370 -39.12 59.11 11.37
C ASN A 370 -40.05 58.08 12.03
N ASN A 371 -40.68 58.44 13.14
CA ASN A 371 -41.66 57.62 13.87
C ASN A 371 -42.91 57.27 13.02
N VAL A 372 -42.72 56.54 11.92
CA VAL A 372 -43.81 55.89 11.22
C VAL A 372 -44.01 54.56 11.95
N VAL A 373 -44.93 54.61 12.90
CA VAL A 373 -45.45 53.44 13.60
C VAL A 373 -46.12 52.56 12.54
N ILE A 374 -45.46 51.47 12.15
CA ILE A 374 -46.17 50.36 11.52
C ILE A 374 -46.97 49.73 12.65
N LYS A 375 -48.30 49.89 12.61
CA LYS A 375 -49.22 49.28 13.57
C LYS A 375 -49.04 47.75 13.50
N ASN A 376 -48.66 47.16 14.62
CA ASN A 376 -48.87 45.74 14.88
C ASN A 376 -50.28 45.64 15.45
N ASP A 377 -51.25 45.22 14.65
CA ASP A 377 -52.47 44.64 15.21
C ASP A 377 -52.21 43.15 15.47
N ASP A 378 -52.43 42.79 16.73
CA ASP A 378 -52.69 41.48 17.31
C ASP A 378 -51.54 40.43 17.35
N LEU A 379 -50.75 40.53 18.43
CA LEU A 379 -50.05 39.39 19.02
C LEU A 379 -50.95 38.77 20.10
N ASP A 380 -51.77 37.80 19.71
CA ASP A 380 -52.21 36.78 20.66
C ASP A 380 -51.05 35.81 20.90
N THR A 381 -50.61 35.80 22.15
CA THR A 381 -49.62 34.86 22.69
C THR A 381 -50.21 33.46 22.78
N GLU A 382 -49.62 32.51 22.06
CA GLU A 382 -49.61 31.10 22.47
C GLU A 382 -48.17 30.62 22.76
N PRO A 383 -47.96 29.82 23.81
CA PRO A 383 -46.63 29.45 24.28
C PRO A 383 -45.94 28.48 23.32
N ILE A 384 -44.72 28.83 22.90
CA ILE A 384 -43.84 27.93 22.15
C ILE A 384 -43.37 26.82 23.09
N ALA A 385 -43.78 25.59 22.76
CA ALA A 385 -43.28 24.36 23.36
C ALA A 385 -41.76 24.20 23.15
N GLN A 386 -41.09 23.65 24.17
CA GLN A 386 -39.67 23.33 24.15
C GLN A 386 -39.34 22.27 23.07
N PRO A 387 -38.10 22.28 22.53
CA PRO A 387 -37.70 21.41 21.43
C PRO A 387 -37.53 19.97 21.90
N ASN A 388 -38.46 19.09 21.50
CA ASN A 388 -38.23 17.64 21.53
C ASN A 388 -37.65 17.18 20.19
N THR A 389 -36.49 16.54 20.32
CA THR A 389 -35.80 15.63 19.40
C THR A 389 -36.69 14.96 18.34
N ILE A 390 -36.41 15.20 17.06
CA ILE A 390 -36.97 14.42 15.95
C ILE A 390 -36.02 13.25 15.67
N HIS A 391 -36.52 12.05 16.01
CA HIS A 391 -36.10 10.79 15.42
C HIS A 391 -36.45 10.76 13.93
N ASN A 392 -35.52 10.25 13.11
CA ASN A 392 -35.73 9.97 11.70
C ASN A 392 -36.81 8.89 11.52
N GLU A 393 -37.84 9.18 10.73
CA GLU A 393 -38.55 8.16 9.95
C GLU A 393 -38.73 8.62 8.50
N VAL A 394 -38.45 7.66 7.62
CA VAL A 394 -38.38 7.75 6.18
C VAL A 394 -39.80 7.85 5.61
N ASN A 395 -40.06 8.81 4.72
CA ASN A 395 -41.22 8.72 3.83
C ASN A 395 -40.90 9.14 2.40
N ASP A 396 -41.26 8.22 1.52
CA ASP A 396 -40.92 8.05 0.12
C ASP A 396 -41.82 8.96 -0.75
N THR A 397 -41.25 9.94 -1.48
CA THR A 397 -42.01 10.65 -2.53
C THR A 397 -41.15 10.97 -3.76
N ASN A 398 -41.48 10.30 -4.87
CA ASN A 398 -40.90 10.50 -6.20
C ASN A 398 -41.30 11.87 -6.80
N ARG A 399 -40.43 12.88 -6.67
CA ARG A 399 -40.54 14.16 -7.41
C ARG A 399 -39.17 14.66 -7.87
N THR A 400 -39.11 15.21 -9.07
CA THR A 400 -37.88 15.86 -9.57
C THR A 400 -37.74 17.29 -9.04
N ARG A 401 -36.52 17.83 -9.06
CA ARG A 401 -36.17 19.16 -8.51
C ARG A 401 -36.90 20.35 -9.17
N SER A 402 -37.62 20.13 -10.28
CA SER A 402 -38.46 21.13 -10.96
C SER A 402 -39.98 20.89 -10.78
N GLY A 403 -40.39 19.96 -9.91
CA GLY A 403 -41.79 19.76 -9.53
C GLY A 403 -42.65 18.93 -10.48
N ARG A 404 -42.09 18.31 -11.53
CA ARG A 404 -42.85 17.38 -12.39
C ARG A 404 -42.93 15.98 -11.75
N MET A 405 -44.14 15.40 -11.79
CA MET A 405 -44.42 14.01 -11.40
C MET A 405 -43.72 13.03 -12.36
N VAL A 406 -43.04 12.03 -11.81
CA VAL A 406 -42.47 10.92 -12.59
C VAL A 406 -43.55 9.87 -12.80
N ARG A 407 -44.02 9.68 -14.03
CA ARG A 407 -44.88 8.53 -14.39
C ARG A 407 -43.98 7.31 -14.63
N LYS A 408 -44.17 6.23 -13.86
CA LYS A 408 -43.50 4.94 -14.11
C LYS A 408 -44.12 4.26 -15.35
N PRO A 409 -43.34 3.54 -16.17
CA PRO A 409 -43.88 2.77 -17.29
C PRO A 409 -44.63 1.52 -16.81
N GLU A 410 -45.78 1.23 -17.42
CA GLU A 410 -46.50 -0.04 -17.27
C GLU A 410 -45.75 -1.13 -18.04
N ARG A 411 -45.34 -2.20 -17.36
CA ARG A 411 -44.92 -3.44 -18.01
C ARG A 411 -45.90 -4.55 -17.66
N LEU A 412 -46.27 -5.29 -18.70
CA LEU A 412 -47.17 -6.42 -18.74
C LEU A 412 -46.85 -7.47 -17.67
N ILE A 413 -47.92 -7.94 -17.04
CA ILE A 413 -47.99 -9.17 -16.28
C ILE A 413 -47.91 -10.31 -17.29
N GLU A 414 -46.92 -11.19 -17.15
CA GLU A 414 -47.04 -12.58 -17.64
C GLU A 414 -46.92 -13.51 -16.44
N ASN A 415 -48.00 -14.27 -16.25
CA ASN A 415 -48.19 -15.30 -15.26
C ASN A 415 -47.80 -16.67 -15.88
N MET A 416 -47.25 -17.53 -15.02
CA MET A 416 -47.38 -18.99 -15.00
C MET A 416 -46.64 -19.82 -16.08
N ASN A 417 -45.60 -20.54 -15.66
CA ASN A 417 -45.73 -21.94 -15.20
C ASN A 417 -44.50 -22.38 -14.39
#